data_AF-A0A2G5EP56-F1
#
_entry.id   AF-A0A2G5EP56-F1
#
_cell.length_a   1.000
_cell.length_b   1.000
_cell.length_c   1.000
_cell.angle_alpha   90.00
_cell.angle_beta   90.00
_cell.angle_gamma   90.00
#
_symmetry.space_group_name_H-M   'P 1'
#
loop_
_entity.id
_entity.type
_entity.pdbx_description
1 polymer ?
#
loop_
_entity_poly.entity_id
_entity_poly.type
_entity_poly.pdbx_seq_one_letter_code
_entity_poly.pdbx_strand_id
1 'polypeptide(L)'
;MYERSTEKGSVWVTFKRSSMKSKVVRNKMETKGEAIEFRCLIRATDGKKTISTSVSAKDHQRFQASYATVLKAHMHALKKRERKDKRKAADGDKKQEGVKKPSSKKASL
;
A
#
# COMPACT_ATOMS: atom_id res chain seq x y z
N MET A 1 17.20 4.65 5.16
CA MET A 1 16.02 5.11 5.91
C MET A 1 15.75 4.14 7.04
N TYR A 2 15.44 2.87 6.74
CA TYR A 2 15.31 1.81 7.75
C TYR A 2 16.47 1.71 8.74
N GLU A 3 17.72 1.66 8.27
CA GLU A 3 18.90 1.57 9.15
C GLU A 3 19.00 2.70 10.17
N ARG A 4 18.55 3.92 9.81
CA ARG A 4 18.60 5.11 10.70
C ARG A 4 17.45 5.14 11.70
N SER A 5 16.37 4.41 11.42
CA SER A 5 15.16 4.37 12.25
C SER A 5 15.01 3.03 12.96
N THR A 6 16.08 2.23 13.04
CA THR A 6 16.08 0.89 13.65
C THR A 6 15.75 0.95 15.15
N GLU A 7 16.39 1.85 15.89
CA GLU A 7 16.21 1.97 17.34
C GLU A 7 15.03 2.86 17.72
N LYS A 8 14.91 4.00 17.04
CA LYS A 8 13.88 5.01 17.28
C LYS A 8 13.40 5.60 15.97
N GLY A 9 12.09 5.72 15.85
CA GLY A 9 11.43 6.36 14.72
C GLY A 9 10.48 5.42 14.00
N SER A 10 9.96 5.89 12.89
CA SER A 10 9.03 5.14 12.04
C SER A 10 9.29 5.51 10.60
N VAL A 11 9.15 4.52 9.72
CA VAL A 11 9.24 4.72 8.28
C VAL A 11 7.86 4.51 7.69
N TRP A 12 7.31 5.54 7.06
CA TRP A 12 6.04 5.47 6.37
C TRP A 12 6.27 5.27 4.89
N VAL A 13 5.63 4.25 4.32
CA VAL A 13 5.62 4.01 2.88
C VAL A 13 4.18 4.07 2.38
N THR A 14 3.95 4.84 1.32
CA THR A 14 2.62 5.01 0.71
C THR A 14 2.68 4.65 -0.77
N PHE A 15 1.63 3.99 -1.24
CA PHE A 15 1.44 3.60 -2.63
C PHE A 15 0.14 4.24 -3.13
N LYS A 16 0.22 5.05 -4.18
CA LYS A 16 -0.93 5.76 -4.72
C LYS A 16 -0.98 5.69 -6.24
N ARG A 17 -2.13 5.36 -6.80
CA ARG A 17 -2.36 5.47 -8.25
C ARG A 17 -2.28 6.93 -8.67
N SER A 18 -1.43 7.23 -9.64
CA SER A 18 -1.17 8.58 -10.12
C SER A 18 -1.03 8.58 -11.63
N SER A 19 -1.61 9.57 -12.30
CA SER A 19 -1.32 9.85 -13.72
C SER A 19 -0.08 10.71 -13.90
N MET A 20 0.58 11.14 -12.80
CA MET A 20 1.65 12.15 -12.77
C MET A 20 1.31 13.52 -13.41
N LYS A 21 0.08 13.70 -13.90
CA LYS A 21 -0.42 14.95 -14.47
C LYS A 21 -1.24 15.71 -13.44
N SER A 22 -1.23 17.04 -13.52
CA SER A 22 -2.11 17.88 -12.71
C SER A 22 -3.57 17.67 -13.11
N LYS A 23 -4.52 18.02 -12.22
CA LYS A 23 -5.96 17.89 -12.50
C LYS A 23 -6.36 18.62 -13.78
N VAL A 24 -5.82 19.83 -13.99
CA VAL A 24 -6.12 20.65 -15.17
C VAL A 24 -5.68 19.95 -16.45
N VAL A 25 -4.46 19.38 -16.47
CA VAL A 25 -3.95 18.65 -17.65
C VAL A 25 -4.74 17.36 -17.88
N ARG A 26 -5.07 16.65 -16.81
CA ARG A 26 -5.87 15.42 -16.89
C ARG A 26 -7.25 15.67 -17.49
N ASN A 27 -7.95 16.72 -17.05
CA ASN A 27 -9.26 17.05 -17.58
C ASN A 27 -9.20 17.43 -19.07
N LYS A 28 -8.15 18.14 -19.50
CA LYS A 28 -7.94 18.46 -20.92
C LYS A 28 -7.69 17.21 -21.78
N MET A 29 -6.91 16.25 -21.27
CA MET A 29 -6.67 14.97 -21.94
C MET A 29 -7.94 14.14 -22.06
N GLU A 30 -8.77 14.15 -21.01
CA GLU A 30 -10.07 13.47 -20.99
C GLU A 30 -11.03 14.07 -22.02
N THR A 31 -11.10 15.40 -22.13
CA THR A 31 -11.90 16.07 -23.19
C THR A 31 -11.40 15.76 -24.61
N LYS A 32 -10.10 15.51 -24.77
CA LYS A 32 -9.49 15.15 -26.07
C LYS A 32 -9.53 13.64 -26.39
N GLY A 33 -10.02 12.81 -25.47
CA GLY A 33 -10.02 11.35 -25.62
C GLY A 33 -8.63 10.71 -25.56
N GLU A 34 -7.63 11.41 -25.02
CA GLU A 34 -6.26 10.87 -24.92
C GLU A 34 -6.16 9.82 -23.80
N ALA A 35 -5.49 8.70 -24.08
CA ALA A 35 -5.29 7.63 -23.10
C ALA A 35 -4.33 8.08 -21.98
N ILE A 36 -4.81 8.07 -20.74
CA ILE A 36 -4.00 8.42 -19.58
C ILE A 36 -3.28 7.17 -19.06
N GLU A 37 -1.96 7.15 -19.19
CA GLU A 37 -1.14 6.11 -18.57
C GLU A 37 -1.08 6.32 -17.05
N PHE A 38 -1.60 5.34 -16.29
CA PHE A 38 -1.53 5.36 -14.84
C PHE A 38 -0.29 4.64 -14.35
N ARG A 39 0.39 5.27 -13.38
CA ARG A 39 1.55 4.73 -12.67
C ARG A 39 1.24 4.58 -11.18
N CYS A 40 2.05 3.80 -10.49
CA CYS A 40 2.04 3.77 -9.03
C CYS A 40 3.09 4.78 -8.51
N LEU A 41 2.64 5.81 -7.81
CA LEU A 41 3.51 6.71 -7.07
C LEU A 41 3.77 6.14 -5.69
N ILE A 42 5.03 5.81 -5.43
CA ILE A 42 5.49 5.30 -4.14
C ILE A 42 6.27 6.39 -3.44
N ARG A 43 5.98 6.64 -2.17
CA ARG A 43 6.71 7.59 -1.33
C ARG A 43 7.11 6.93 -0.02
N ALA A 44 8.35 7.08 0.38
CA ALA A 44 8.85 6.68 1.69
C ALA A 44 9.38 7.89 2.45
N THR A 45 9.07 7.99 3.75
CA THR A 45 9.54 9.07 4.62
C THR A 45 9.83 8.56 6.02
N ASP A 46 10.87 9.09 6.65
CA ASP A 46 11.19 8.93 8.09
C ASP A 46 10.77 10.16 8.91
N GLY A 47 9.98 11.06 8.30
CA GLY A 47 9.59 12.36 8.86
C GLY A 47 10.61 13.48 8.61
N LYS A 48 11.85 13.16 8.20
CA LYS A 48 12.90 14.14 7.88
C LYS A 48 13.20 14.19 6.39
N LYS A 49 13.48 13.02 5.80
CA LYS A 49 13.79 12.85 4.38
C LYS A 49 12.65 12.11 3.71
N THR A 50 12.26 12.59 2.54
CA THR A 50 11.23 11.95 1.72
C THR A 50 11.85 11.56 0.39
N ILE A 51 11.67 10.29 0.00
CA ILE A 51 12.03 9.79 -1.32
C ILE A 51 10.76 9.35 -2.04
N SER A 52 10.74 9.51 -3.36
CA SER A 52 9.60 9.13 -4.18
C SER A 52 10.04 8.49 -5.49
N THR A 53 9.29 7.49 -5.94
CA THR A 53 9.48 6.86 -7.25
C THR A 53 8.14 6.59 -7.92
N SER A 54 8.11 6.66 -9.24
CA SER A 54 6.95 6.31 -10.06
C SER A 54 7.20 5.01 -10.80
N VAL A 55 6.36 4.02 -10.56
CA VAL A 55 6.49 2.68 -11.16
C VAL A 55 5.45 2.50 -12.25
N SER A 56 5.92 2.08 -13.42
CA SER A 56 5.10 1.74 -14.59
C SER A 56 4.53 0.32 -14.47
N ALA A 57 3.55 -0.02 -15.30
CA ALA A 57 3.06 -1.40 -15.38
C ALA A 57 4.14 -2.39 -15.84
N LYS A 58 5.14 -1.95 -16.62
CA LYS A 58 6.21 -2.82 -17.12
C LYS A 58 7.22 -3.18 -16.03
N ASP A 59 7.53 -2.22 -15.16
CA ASP A 59 8.57 -2.38 -14.13
C ASP A 59 8.05 -2.92 -12.80
N HIS A 60 6.73 -3.11 -12.68
CA HIS A 60 6.08 -3.42 -11.41
C HIS A 60 6.61 -4.71 -10.77
N GLN A 61 6.85 -5.76 -11.55
CA GLN A 61 7.32 -7.04 -11.02
C GLN A 61 8.75 -6.93 -10.48
N ARG A 62 9.64 -6.25 -11.22
CA ARG A 62 11.01 -6.00 -10.77
C ARG A 62 11.03 -5.17 -9.50
N PHE A 63 10.19 -4.12 -9.44
CA PHE A 63 10.06 -3.31 -8.24
C PHE A 63 9.54 -4.14 -7.06
N GLN A 64 8.52 -4.97 -7.26
CA GLN A 64 7.95 -5.83 -6.22
C GLN A 64 9.00 -6.78 -5.65
N ALA A 65 9.79 -7.45 -6.49
CA ALA A 65 10.84 -8.36 -6.06
C ALA A 65 11.90 -7.64 -5.21
N SER A 66 12.42 -6.51 -5.70
CA SER A 66 13.41 -5.72 -4.96
C SER A 66 12.84 -5.15 -3.65
N TYR A 67 11.60 -4.67 -3.67
CA TYR A 67 10.93 -4.12 -2.50
C TYR A 67 10.69 -5.18 -1.42
N ALA A 68 10.27 -6.39 -1.80
CA ALA A 68 10.09 -7.51 -0.89
C ALA A 68 11.40 -7.90 -0.20
N THR A 69 12.51 -7.90 -0.94
CA THR A 69 13.85 -8.17 -0.38
C THR A 69 14.25 -7.13 0.66
N VAL A 70 14.05 -5.83 0.35
CA VAL A 70 14.33 -4.73 1.29
C VAL A 70 13.49 -4.85 2.55
N LEU A 71 12.18 -5.10 2.42
CA LEU A 71 11.31 -5.28 3.58
C LEU A 71 11.74 -6.46 4.45
N LYS A 72 12.05 -7.60 3.83
CA LYS A 72 12.46 -8.80 4.57
C LYS A 72 13.78 -8.61 5.31
N ALA A 73 14.74 -7.88 4.72
CA ALA A 73 16.02 -7.58 5.34
C ALA A 73 15.87 -6.66 6.56
N HIS A 74 15.03 -5.62 6.46
CA HIS A 74 14.98 -4.58 7.47
C HIS A 74 13.86 -4.71 8.51
N MET A 75 12.77 -5.44 8.23
CA MET A 75 11.64 -5.64 9.18
C MET A 75 11.78 -6.92 10.02
N HIS A 76 12.92 -7.12 10.67
CA HIS A 76 13.23 -8.35 11.42
C HIS A 76 12.85 -8.31 12.91
N ALA A 77 12.67 -7.12 13.49
CA ALA A 77 12.45 -6.93 14.94
C ALA A 77 10.99 -7.15 15.41
N LEU A 78 10.19 -7.90 14.66
CA LEU A 78 8.81 -8.23 15.03
C LEU A 78 8.80 -9.45 15.96
N LYS A 79 7.88 -9.47 16.95
CA LYS A 79 7.67 -10.65 17.81
C LYS A 79 7.40 -11.87 16.93
N LYS A 80 8.19 -12.93 17.11
CA LYS A 80 7.94 -14.20 16.41
C LYS A 80 6.53 -14.65 16.76
N ARG A 81 5.74 -14.91 15.73
CA ARG A 81 4.44 -15.58 15.90
C ARG A 81 4.72 -16.95 16.49
N GLU A 82 4.26 -17.20 17.71
CA GLU A 82 4.34 -18.54 18.30
C GLU A 82 3.58 -19.49 17.39
N ARG A 83 4.30 -20.47 16.82
CA ARG A 83 3.68 -21.58 16.12
C ARG A 83 3.01 -22.45 17.18
N LYS A 84 1.76 -22.14 17.53
CA LYS A 84 0.86 -23.17 18.03
C LYS A 84 0.68 -24.15 16.89
N ASP A 85 1.31 -25.32 17.00
CA ASP A 85 1.28 -26.39 16.02
C ASP A 85 -0.13 -26.60 15.47
N LYS A 86 -0.35 -26.14 14.24
CA LYS A 86 -1.46 -26.56 13.41
C LYS A 86 -0.89 -27.00 12.07
N ARG A 87 -0.26 -28.18 12.10
CA ARG A 87 -0.49 -29.17 11.04
C ARG A 87 -1.99 -29.47 11.03
N LYS A 88 -2.81 -28.65 10.37
CA LYS A 88 -4.11 -29.02 9.78
C LYS A 88 -4.49 -27.96 8.74
N ALA A 89 -4.70 -28.43 7.51
CA ALA A 89 -5.44 -27.79 6.40
C ALA A 89 -4.77 -26.53 5.81
N ALA A 90 -4.23 -26.48 4.59
CA ALA A 90 -4.80 -26.93 3.31
C ALA A 90 -6.30 -26.67 3.26
N ASP A 91 -6.69 -25.60 2.57
CA ASP A 91 -8.05 -25.12 2.31
C ASP A 91 -8.61 -24.05 3.27
N GLY A 92 -9.15 -22.96 2.70
CA GLY A 92 -9.85 -21.91 3.45
C GLY A 92 -9.58 -20.47 3.04
N ASP A 93 -9.72 -20.15 1.74
CA ASP A 93 -10.09 -18.81 1.30
C ASP A 93 -11.36 -18.34 2.03
N LYS A 94 -11.32 -17.18 2.70
CA LYS A 94 -12.49 -16.29 2.87
C LYS A 94 -12.12 -14.92 3.42
N LYS A 95 -11.98 -13.99 2.47
CA LYS A 95 -12.48 -12.61 2.45
C LYS A 95 -13.31 -12.20 3.68
N GLN A 96 -12.87 -11.17 4.42
CA GLN A 96 -13.73 -10.43 5.35
C GLN A 96 -14.12 -9.08 4.72
N GLU A 97 -15.40 -9.00 4.35
CA GLU A 97 -16.12 -7.80 3.92
C GLU A 97 -16.67 -7.01 5.13
N GLY A 98 -16.58 -5.69 5.03
CA GLY A 98 -17.68 -4.76 5.29
C GLY A 98 -18.33 -4.74 6.68
N VAL A 99 -17.89 -3.82 7.53
CA VAL A 99 -18.60 -3.35 8.73
C VAL A 99 -19.98 -2.79 8.35
N LYS A 100 -21.06 -3.45 8.78
CA LYS A 100 -22.45 -2.96 8.70
C LYS A 100 -22.73 -1.98 9.86
N LYS A 101 -23.14 -0.76 9.52
CA LYS A 101 -23.72 0.25 10.45
C LYS A 101 -25.04 -0.26 11.05
N PRO A 102 -25.33 -0.01 12.34
CA PRO A 102 -26.66 -0.26 12.91
C PRO A 102 -27.62 0.90 12.58
N SER A 103 -28.75 0.56 11.95
CA SER A 103 -29.90 1.45 11.73
C SER A 103 -30.72 1.57 13.02
N SER A 104 -30.92 2.81 13.50
CA SER A 104 -31.80 3.13 14.62
C SER A 104 -33.27 2.88 14.25
N LYS A 105 -33.94 2.08 15.08
CA LYS A 105 -35.40 1.88 15.03
C LYS A 105 -36.09 3.16 15.49
N LYS A 106 -36.95 3.73 14.65
CA LYS A 106 -38.05 4.60 15.09
C LYS A 106 -39.12 3.71 15.72
N ALA A 107 -39.48 4.00 16.97
CA ALA A 107 -40.71 3.49 17.59
C ALA A 107 -41.65 4.69 17.80
N SER A 108 -42.89 4.48 17.39
CA SER A 108 -44.04 5.36 17.44
C SER A 108 -44.61 5.52 18.85
N LEU A 109 -45.07 6.74 19.15
CA LEU A 109 -46.25 7.03 19.97
C LEU A 109 -46.85 8.34 19.45
#